data_AF-A0A4Q0STJ5-F1
#
_entry.id   AF-A0A4Q0STJ5-F1
#
_cell.length_a   1.000
_cell.length_b   1.000
_cell.length_c   1.000
_cell.angle_alpha   90.00
_cell.angle_beta   90.00
_cell.angle_gamma   90.00
#
_symmetry.space_group_name_H-M   'P 1'
#
loop_
_entity.id
_entity.type
_entity.pdbx_description
1 polymer ?
#
loop_
_entity_poly.entity_id
_entity_poly.type
_entity_poly.pdbx_seq_one_letter_code
_entity_poly.pdbx_strand_id
1 'polypeptide(L)' 'MLSSRPPRPIRTTLDLTNAVQVKSVRRRLRISNTDLVRIVDKIGNSLTAIEKEVEIEKLTVQQCNAKDTPTTLE' A
#
# COMPACT_ATOMS: atom_id res chain seq x y z
N MET A 1 27.05 -13.23 24.89
CA MET A 1 26.79 -13.95 23.62
C MET A 1 25.64 -13.24 22.93
N LEU A 2 25.91 -12.52 21.84
CA LEU A 2 24.91 -11.70 21.15
C LEU A 2 24.03 -12.64 20.31
N SER A 3 22.83 -12.95 20.82
CA SER A 3 21.85 -13.76 20.11
C SER A 3 21.34 -12.99 18.89
N SER A 4 22.05 -13.07 17.77
CA SER A 4 21.57 -12.64 16.46
C SER A 4 20.35 -13.50 16.10
N ARG A 5 19.17 -13.02 16.46
CA ARG A 5 17.91 -13.59 15.97
C ARG A 5 17.96 -13.46 14.44
N PRO A 6 17.80 -14.56 13.68
CA PRO A 6 17.67 -14.41 12.24
C PRO A 6 16.48 -13.46 11.99
N PRO A 7 16.62 -12.43 11.14
CA PRO A 7 15.50 -11.59 10.78
C PRO A 7 14.47 -12.54 10.18
N ARG A 8 13.37 -12.75 10.91
CA ARG A 8 12.28 -13.62 10.47
C ARG A 8 11.93 -13.12 9.08
N PRO A 9 11.96 -13.96 8.04
CA PRO A 9 11.57 -13.49 6.73
C PRO A 9 10.07 -13.25 6.87
N ILE A 10 9.67 -11.98 6.96
CA ILE A 10 8.27 -11.59 6.92
C ILE A 10 7.86 -11.83 5.47
N ARG A 11 7.66 -13.11 5.11
CA ARG A 11 7.14 -13.52 3.81
C ARG A 11 5.64 -13.36 3.85
N THR A 12 5.20 -12.10 3.89
CA THR A 12 3.82 -11.75 3.54
C THR A 12 3.77 -11.53 2.04
N THR A 13 4.14 -12.53 1.25
CA THR A 13 4.13 -12.41 -0.20
C THR A 13 2.68 -12.47 -0.66
N LEU A 14 2.20 -11.45 -1.38
CA LEU A 14 0.88 -11.43 -1.99
C LEU A 14 0.90 -12.31 -3.23
N ASP A 15 0.10 -13.36 -3.22
CA ASP A 15 -0.10 -14.21 -4.39
C ASP A 15 -1.28 -13.70 -5.21
N LEU A 16 -0.98 -13.14 -6.40
CA LEU A 16 -2.00 -12.65 -7.33
C LEU A 16 -2.85 -13.76 -7.92
N THR A 17 -2.37 -15.01 -7.89
CA THR A 17 -3.14 -16.18 -8.32
C THR A 17 -4.15 -16.61 -7.24
N ASN A 18 -3.92 -16.20 -5.99
CA ASN A 18 -4.81 -16.47 -4.87
C ASN A 18 -5.92 -15.41 -4.76
N ALA A 19 -7.09 -15.72 -5.30
CA ALA A 19 -8.26 -14.84 -5.26
C ALA A 19 -8.69 -14.42 -3.83
N VAL A 20 -8.42 -15.23 -2.81
CA VAL A 20 -8.76 -14.90 -1.42
C VAL A 20 -7.85 -13.79 -0.90
N GLN A 21 -6.55 -13.89 -1.16
CA GLN A 21 -5.59 -12.85 -0.77
C GLN A 21 -5.88 -11.55 -1.52
N VAL A 22 -6.05 -11.62 -2.85
CA VAL A 22 -6.39 -10.45 -3.68
C VAL A 22 -7.67 -9.78 -3.19
N LYS A 23 -8.73 -10.55 -2.91
CA LYS A 23 -10.01 -10.01 -2.41
C LYS A 23 -9.86 -9.39 -1.02
N SER A 24 -9.08 -10.02 -0.13
CA SER A 24 -8.81 -9.50 1.21
C SER A 24 -8.05 -8.18 1.16
N VAL A 25 -6.99 -8.11 0.35
CA VAL A 25 -6.16 -6.90 0.17
C VAL A 25 -6.96 -5.78 -0.47
N ARG A 26 -7.70 -6.06 -1.54
CA ARG A 26 -8.61 -5.08 -2.16
C ARG A 26 -9.62 -4.53 -1.16
N ARG A 27 -10.18 -5.38 -0.29
CA ARG A 27 -11.16 -4.97 0.72
C ARG A 27 -10.51 -4.13 1.83
N ARG A 28 -9.30 -4.48 2.26
CA ARG A 28 -8.53 -3.71 3.27
C ARG A 28 -8.13 -2.34 2.75
N LEU A 29 -7.54 -2.31 1.55
CA LEU A 29 -6.95 -1.12 0.95
C LEU A 29 -7.98 -0.24 0.24
N ARG A 30 -9.18 -0.79 -0.05
CA ARG A 30 -10.25 -0.13 -0.79
C ARG A 30 -9.81 0.38 -2.18
N ILE A 31 -8.94 -0.38 -2.84
CA ILE A 31 -8.41 -0.06 -4.18
C ILE A 31 -9.00 -0.98 -5.25
N SER A 32 -8.92 -0.52 -6.51
CA SER A 32 -9.33 -1.32 -7.66
C SER A 32 -8.33 -2.46 -7.94
N ASN A 33 -8.75 -3.46 -8.71
CA ASN A 33 -7.84 -4.55 -9.09
C ASN A 33 -6.68 -4.04 -9.96
N THR A 34 -6.97 -3.05 -10.81
CA THR A 34 -6.00 -2.40 -11.69
C THR A 34 -4.94 -1.66 -10.88
N ASP A 35 -5.34 -0.91 -9.85
CA ASP A 35 -4.40 -0.23 -8.96
C ASP A 35 -3.55 -1.24 -8.19
N LEU A 36 -4.16 -2.33 -7.69
CA LEU A 36 -3.42 -3.38 -7.00
C LEU A 36 -2.33 -3.99 -7.90
N VAL A 37 -2.64 -4.31 -9.15
CA VAL A 37 -1.67 -4.85 -10.11
C VAL A 37 -0.57 -3.82 -10.41
N ARG A 38 -0.91 -2.54 -10.61
CA ARG A 38 0.07 -1.47 -10.82
C ARG A 38 1.05 -1.34 -9.65
N ILE A 39 0.56 -1.42 -8.42
CA ILE A 39 1.38 -1.30 -7.21
C ILE A 39 2.27 -2.54 -7.03
N VAL A 40 1.73 -3.73 -7.30
CA VAL A 40 2.51 -4.98 -7.28
C VAL A 40 3.60 -4.96 -8.35
N ASP A 41 3.32 -4.43 -9.54
CA ASP A 41 4.31 -4.30 -10.61
C ASP A 41 5.44 -3.33 -10.23
N LYS A 42 5.10 -2.24 -9.54
CA LYS A 42 6.06 -1.21 -9.08
C LYS A 42 6.98 -1.69 -7.95
N ILE A 43 6.46 -2.43 -6.97
CA ILE A 43 7.16 -2.72 -5.69
C ILE A 43 7.43 -4.21 -5.49
N GLY A 44 6.76 -5.06 -6.27
CA GLY A 44 6.76 -6.50 -6.15
C GLY A 44 5.68 -7.03 -5.22
N ASN A 45 5.61 -8.35 -5.11
CA ASN A 45 4.59 -9.08 -4.37
C ASN A 45 4.74 -9.00 -2.84
N SER A 46 5.35 -7.96 -2.27
CA SER A 46 5.46 -7.81 -0.82
C SER A 46 4.21 -7.14 -0.26
N LEU A 47 3.36 -7.86 0.46
CA LEU A 47 2.11 -7.32 1.02
C LEU A 47 2.35 -6.13 1.94
N THR A 48 3.42 -6.16 2.75
CA THR A 48 3.79 -5.03 3.61
C THR A 48 4.21 -3.81 2.81
N ALA A 49 4.86 -4.01 1.67
CA ALA A 49 5.24 -2.91 0.79
C ALA A 49 4.02 -2.32 0.07
N ILE A 50 3.10 -3.18 -0.38
CA ILE A 50 1.82 -2.77 -0.98
C ILE A 50 0.94 -2.01 0.03
N GLU A 51 0.81 -2.52 1.26
CA GLU A 51 0.04 -1.83 2.32
C GLU A 51 0.65 -0.45 2.63
N LYS A 52 1.98 -0.36 2.76
CA LYS A 52 2.67 0.92 2.97
C LYS A 52 2.51 1.89 1.80
N GLU A 53 2.66 1.42 0.57
CA GLU A 53 2.49 2.28 -0.61
C GLU A 53 1.06 2.83 -0.69
N VAL A 54 0.05 1.99 -0.45
CA VAL A 54 -1.34 2.47 -0.47
C VAL A 54 -1.62 3.41 0.68
N GLU A 55 -1.05 3.19 1.86
CA GLU A 55 -1.18 4.13 2.97
C GLU A 55 -0.54 5.48 2.64
N ILE A 56 0.65 5.48 2.04
CA ILE A 56 1.30 6.69 1.51
C ILE A 56 0.41 7.33 0.44
N GLU A 57 -0.08 6.57 -0.53
CA GLU A 57 -0.92 7.06 -1.62
C GLU A 57 -2.20 7.70 -1.07
N LYS A 58 -2.87 7.07 -0.10
CA LYS A 58 -4.06 7.64 0.57
C LYS A 58 -3.75 8.88 1.40
N LEU A 59 -2.57 8.99 1.99
CA LEU A 59 -2.13 10.22 2.67
C LEU A 59 -1.83 11.33 1.65
N THR A 60 -1.22 11.00 0.51
CA THR A 60 -0.94 11.95 -0.56
C THR A 60 -2.21 12.40 -1.31
N VAL A 61 -3.18 11.49 -1.51
CA VAL A 61 -4.49 11.79 -2.09
C VAL A 61 -5.31 12.67 -1.16
N GLN A 62 -5.16 12.52 0.16
CA GLN A 62 -5.73 13.46 1.13
C GLN A 62 -4.97 14.79 1.17
N GLN A 63 -3.65 14.82 0.88
CA GLN A 63 -2.89 16.06 0.75
C GLN A 63 -3.17 16.83 -0.55
N CYS A 64 -3.66 16.20 -1.62
CA CYS A 64 -4.09 16.93 -2.81
C CYS A 64 -5.53 17.46 -2.75
N ASN A 65 -6.32 17.08 -1.72
CA ASN A 65 -7.61 17.70 -1.44
C ASN A 65 -7.54 18.80 -0.37
N ALA A 66 -6.35 19.10 0.17
CA ALA A 66 -6.07 20.23 1.06
C ALA A 66 -5.31 21.36 0.32
N LYS A 67 -5.51 21.46 -1.01
CA LYS A 67 -4.96 22.53 -1.84
C LYS A 67 -6.06 23.37 -2.51
N ASP A 68 -7.21 23.53 -1.87
CA ASP A 68 -8.23 24.47 -2.32
C ASP A 68 -8.51 25.52 -1.24
N THR A 69 -7.68 26.57 -1.27
CA THR A 69 -7.92 27.99 -0.94
C THR A 69 -8.40 28.40 0.47
N PRO A 70 -7.88 29.54 0.98
CA PRO A 70 -8.64 30.79 0.84
C PRO A 70 -7.76 31.88 0.18
N THR A 71 -8.19 32.46 -0.93
CA THR A 71 -8.98 33.71 -0.97
C THR A 71 -8.23 34.90 -0.37
N THR A 72 -7.78 35.77 -1.29
CA THR A 72 -7.68 37.23 -1.22
C THR A 72 -8.14 37.92 0.07
N LEU A 73 -7.25 38.73 0.64
CA LEU A 73 -7.50 40.00 1.37
C LEU A 73 -6.19 40.80 1.23
N GLU A 74 -6.17 41.75 0.29
CA GLU A 74 -6.13 43.22 0.54
C GLU A 74 -4.78 43.70 1.10
#